data_AF-A0A967LF57-F1
#
_entry.id   AF-A0A967LF57-F1
#
_cell.length_a   1.000
_cell.length_b   1.000
_cell.length_c   1.000
_cell.angle_alpha   90.00
_cell.angle_beta   90.00
_cell.angle_gamma   90.00
#
_symmetry.space_group_name_H-M   'P 1'
#
loop_
_entity.id
_entity.type
_entity.pdbx_description
1 polymer ?
#
loop_
_entity_poly.entity_id
_entity_poly.type
_entity_poly.pdbx_seq_one_letter_code
_entity_poly.pdbx_strand_id
1 'polypeptide(L)' 'MDKPKILLAAGGTGGHVYPAIAIADALKDENPETEILFVGT' A
#
# COMPACT_ATOMS: atom_id res chain seq x y z
N MET A 1 -6.79 -17.35 10.40
CA MET A 1 -6.20 -16.03 10.70
C MET A 1 -6.60 -15.12 9.56
N ASP A 2 -7.29 -14.02 9.82
CA ASP A 2 -7.69 -13.11 8.74
C ASP A 2 -6.48 -12.37 8.18
N LYS A 3 -6.45 -12.20 6.86
CA LYS A 3 -5.38 -11.49 6.16
C LYS A 3 -5.54 -9.98 6.39
N PRO A 4 -4.46 -9.23 6.71
CA PRO A 4 -4.55 -7.79 6.84
C PRO A 4 -5.01 -7.16 5.52
N LYS A 5 -6.02 -6.28 5.59
CA LYS A 5 -6.50 -5.50 4.45
C LYS A 5 -6.19 -4.04 4.71
N ILE A 6 -5.38 -3.42 3.85
CA ILE A 6 -4.87 -2.06 4.02
C ILE A 6 -5.29 -1.22 2.83
N LEU A 7 -5.83 -0.03 3.11
CA LEU A 7 -6.14 0.98 2.11
C LEU A 7 -5.10 2.10 2.20
N LEU A 8 -4.42 2.37 1.09
CA LEU A 8 -3.43 3.44 0.97
C LEU A 8 -4.02 4.57 0.13
N ALA A 9 -4.30 5.70 0.77
CA ALA A 9 -4.74 6.91 0.11
C ALA A 9 -3.54 7.82 -0.19
N ALA A 10 -3.31 8.14 -1.46
CA ALA A 10 -2.19 8.99 -1.90
C ALA A 10 -2.61 9.91 -3.05
N GLY A 11 -1.90 11.02 -3.24
CA GLY A 11 -2.07 11.89 -4.41
C GLY A 11 -1.66 11.18 -5.71
N GLY A 12 -2.18 11.63 -6.86
CA GLY A 12 -1.95 11.00 -8.17
C GLY A 12 -0.57 11.17 -8.79
N THR A 13 0.26 12.06 -8.25
CA THR A 13 1.58 12.38 -8.81
C THR A 13 2.65 11.44 -8.27
N GLY A 14 3.75 11.27 -9.01
CA GLY A 14 4.87 10.42 -8.60
C GLY A 14 5.38 10.70 -7.18
N GLY A 15 5.41 11.97 -6.77
CA GLY A 15 5.84 12.37 -5.41
C GLY A 15 5.01 11.77 -4.27
N HIS A 16 3.79 11.30 -4.53
CA HIS A 16 2.92 10.63 -3.55
C HIS A 16 2.78 9.13 -3.85
N VAL A 17 2.74 8.75 -5.13
CA VAL A 17 2.61 7.35 -5.57
C VAL A 17 3.82 6.53 -5.15
N TYR A 18 5.05 7.01 -5.36
CA TYR A 18 6.25 6.24 -5.02
C TYR A 18 6.38 5.96 -3.52
N PRO A 19 6.17 6.94 -2.61
CA PRO A 19 6.10 6.66 -1.18
C PRO A 19 5.02 5.64 -0.81
N ALA A 20 3.82 5.74 -1.39
CA ALA A 20 2.74 4.80 -1.10
C ALA A 20 3.11 3.36 -1.53
N ILE A 21 3.76 3.20 -2.68
CA ILE A 21 4.28 1.90 -3.15
C ILE A 21 5.36 1.38 -2.19
N ALA A 22 6.32 2.22 -1.78
CA ALA A 22 7.38 1.80 -0.86
C ALA A 22 6.81 1.30 0.49
N ILE A 23 5.75 1.94 1.00
CA ILE A 23 5.05 1.48 2.19
C ILE A 23 4.36 0.13 1.94
N ALA A 24 3.72 -0.03 0.78
CA ALA A 24 3.04 -1.27 0.42
C ALA A 24 4.00 -2.46 0.30
N ASP A 25 5.19 -2.24 -0.28
CA ASP A 25 6.22 -3.26 -0.40
C ASP A 25 6.74 -3.69 0.97
N ALA A 26 7.04 -2.72 1.85
CA ALA A 26 7.46 -3.02 3.23
C ALA A 26 6.41 -3.84 4.01
N LEU A 27 5.12 -3.51 3.85
CA LEU A 27 4.03 -4.27 4.47
C LEU A 27 3.92 -5.70 3.96
N LYS A 28 4.20 -5.92 2.66
CA LYS A 28 4.24 -7.26 2.06
C LYS A 28 5.47 -8.05 2.46
N ASP A 29 6.60 -7.40 2.67
CA ASP A 29 7.82 -8.04 3.18
C ASP A 29 7.61 -8.58 4.60
N GLU A 30 6.89 -7.84 5.46
CA GLU A 30 6.54 -8.29 6.81
C GLU A 30 5.47 -9.39 6.82
N ASN A 31 4.46 -9.26 5.95
CA ASN A 31 3.39 -10.24 5.80
C ASN A 31 2.94 -10.37 4.33
N PRO A 32 3.40 -11.42 3.62
CA PRO A 32 3.07 -11.63 2.21
C PRO A 32 1.58 -11.78 1.90
N GLU A 33 0.75 -12.13 2.90
CA GLU A 33 -0.69 -12.30 2.74
C GLU A 33 -1.46 -10.97 2.82
N THR A 34 -0.77 -9.85 3.06
CA THR A 34 -1.38 -8.51 3.15
C THR A 34 -2.03 -8.10 1.83
N GLU A 35 -3.33 -7.79 1.88
CA GLU A 35 -4.09 -7.22 0.76
C GLU A 35 -4.00 -5.70 0.80
N ILE A 36 -3.62 -5.09 -0.32
CA ILE A 36 -3.42 -3.63 -0.42
C ILE A 36 -4.29 -3.07 -1.53
N LEU A 37 -5.06 -2.02 -1.20
CA LEU A 37 -5.84 -1.24 -2.14
C LEU A 37 -5.34 0.21 -2.16
N PHE A 38 -4.96 0.70 -3.32
CA PHE A 38 -4.59 2.11 -3.51
C PHE A 38 -5.80 2.95 -3.93
N VAL A 39 -5.94 4.13 -3.35
CA VAL A 39 -6.95 5.13 -3.73
C VAL A 39 -6.28 6.49 -3.90
N GLY A 40 -6.57 7.17 -5.00
CA GLY A 40 -5.97 8.47 -5.31
C GLY A 40 -6.70 9.16 -6.47
N THR A 41 -6.23 10.37 -6.80
CA THR A 41 -6.77 11.23 -7.88
C THR A 41 -6.04 11.04 -9.20
#